data_AF-A0A949H6E9-F1
#
_entry.id   AF-A0A949H6E9-F1
#
_cell.length_a   1.000
_cell.length_b   1.000
_cell.length_c   1.000
_cell.angle_alpha   90.00
_cell.angle_beta   90.00
_cell.angle_gamma   90.00
#
_symmetry.space_group_name_H-M   'P 1'
#
loop_
_entity.id
_entity.type
_entity.pdbx_description
1 polymer ?
#
loop_
_entity_poly.entity_id
_entity_poly.type
_entity_poly.pdbx_seq_one_letter_code
_entity_poly.pdbx_strand_id
1 'polypeptide(L)'
;MLLAVDAGNTQTVIGLYDLEGGSAAGRRPEEGLLDHWRISTAADRTSDEFAVLLQGFLALRRNSFADLDGIVVSSGVPRVTATLREIAERHLDFEPIVIEPGVRTGIRIDYDNPKEVGADRIANAIGAFDLYGGPTIVADFGTATTCDAISADGVYLGGAIAPGIEVSMDALVGRAAALRAVELRAPRSVLGKSTVESIQSGAVYGFAAQVDGLCDRIEAELGTCTVISTGGLAELITPFSARIEHIEPWITLHGLRLVHEKNV
;
A
#
# COMPACT_ATOMS: atom_id res chain seq x y z
N MET A 1 -17.24 -14.12 -0.66
CA MET A 1 -15.86 -13.62 -0.89
C MET A 1 -15.72 -12.18 -0.42
N LEU A 2 -14.51 -11.67 -0.21
CA LEU A 2 -14.24 -10.28 0.20
C LEU A 2 -13.50 -9.52 -0.91
N LEU A 3 -13.95 -8.31 -1.23
CA LEU A 3 -13.18 -7.37 -2.05
C LEU A 3 -12.42 -6.38 -1.16
N ALA A 4 -11.10 -6.45 -1.16
CA ALA A 4 -10.23 -5.45 -0.52
C ALA A 4 -9.80 -4.41 -1.55
N VAL A 5 -10.06 -3.14 -1.29
CA VAL A 5 -9.76 -2.04 -2.22
C VAL A 5 -8.85 -1.02 -1.54
N ASP A 6 -7.67 -0.81 -2.09
CA ASP A 6 -6.77 0.26 -1.72
C ASP A 6 -6.73 1.32 -2.83
N ALA A 7 -7.39 2.45 -2.59
CA ALA A 7 -7.52 3.55 -3.53
C ALA A 7 -6.53 4.67 -3.22
N GLY A 8 -5.31 4.52 -3.75
CA GLY A 8 -4.30 5.57 -3.74
C GLY A 8 -4.58 6.67 -4.78
N ASN A 9 -3.80 7.75 -4.71
CA ASN A 9 -3.96 8.91 -5.61
C ASN A 9 -3.70 8.57 -7.09
N THR A 10 -2.70 7.74 -7.36
CA THR A 10 -2.29 7.40 -8.74
C THR A 10 -2.91 6.09 -9.21
N GLN A 11 -3.00 5.10 -8.33
CA GLN A 11 -3.42 3.74 -8.63
C GLN A 11 -4.38 3.23 -7.57
N THR A 12 -5.35 2.41 -7.99
CA THR A 12 -6.23 1.64 -7.12
C THR A 12 -5.87 0.16 -7.26
N VAL A 13 -5.60 -0.49 -6.14
CA VAL A 13 -5.34 -1.94 -6.05
C VAL A 13 -6.59 -2.61 -5.50
N ILE A 14 -6.98 -3.71 -6.13
CA ILE A 14 -8.17 -4.48 -5.76
C ILE A 14 -7.74 -5.92 -5.55
N GLY A 15 -8.00 -6.49 -4.39
CA GLY A 15 -7.80 -7.90 -4.09
C GLY A 15 -9.14 -8.62 -3.89
N LEU A 16 -9.28 -9.81 -4.45
CA LEU A 16 -10.40 -10.70 -4.17
C LEU A 16 -9.93 -11.80 -3.22
N TYR A 17 -10.46 -11.80 -2.00
CA TYR A 17 -10.18 -12.82 -1.00
C TYR A 17 -11.30 -13.86 -0.93
N ASP A 18 -10.91 -15.11 -0.78
CA ASP A 18 -11.77 -16.16 -0.26
C ASP A 18 -11.90 -16.01 1.26
N LEU A 19 -13.13 -16.09 1.75
CA LEU A 19 -13.42 -16.11 3.18
C LEU A 19 -13.59 -17.55 3.69
N GLU A 20 -13.69 -18.54 2.80
CA GLU A 20 -13.73 -19.95 3.16
C GLU A 20 -12.34 -20.40 3.67
N GLY A 21 -12.31 -20.92 4.91
CA GLY A 21 -11.08 -21.34 5.59
C GLY A 21 -10.83 -20.66 6.93
N GLY A 22 -11.66 -19.69 7.33
CA GLY A 22 -11.66 -19.07 8.66
C GLY A 22 -10.53 -18.04 8.91
N SER A 23 -10.69 -17.26 9.98
CA SER A 23 -9.67 -16.31 10.46
C SER A 23 -8.59 -17.07 11.23
N ALA A 24 -7.37 -17.09 10.68
CA ALA A 24 -6.19 -17.55 11.39
C ALA A 24 -5.18 -16.40 11.41
N ALA A 25 -4.78 -15.99 12.62
CA ALA A 25 -3.70 -15.03 12.82
C ALA A 25 -2.40 -15.56 12.19
N GLY A 26 -1.61 -14.69 11.57
CA GLY A 26 -0.35 -15.07 10.92
C GLY A 26 -0.51 -15.83 9.60
N ARG A 27 -1.67 -15.74 8.94
CA ARG A 27 -1.80 -16.16 7.53
C ARG A 27 -0.92 -15.30 6.64
N ARG A 28 -0.29 -15.92 5.64
CA ARG A 28 0.48 -15.17 4.65
C ARG A 28 -0.44 -14.22 3.86
N PRO A 29 0.02 -13.05 3.40
CA PRO A 29 -0.81 -12.09 2.68
C PRO A 29 -1.51 -12.65 1.44
N GLU A 30 -0.86 -13.58 0.73
CA GLU A 30 -1.39 -14.27 -0.44
C GLU A 30 -2.37 -15.40 -0.10
N GLU A 31 -2.45 -15.81 1.16
CA GLU A 31 -3.29 -16.93 1.58
C GLU A 31 -4.75 -16.49 1.60
N GLY A 32 -5.54 -17.07 0.69
CA GLY A 32 -6.91 -16.66 0.43
C GLY A 32 -7.03 -15.56 -0.63
N LEU A 33 -5.94 -14.93 -1.09
CA LEU A 33 -6.00 -13.96 -2.20
C LEU A 33 -6.20 -14.72 -3.52
N LEU A 34 -7.43 -14.76 -4.00
CA LEU A 34 -7.83 -15.49 -5.22
C LEU A 34 -7.34 -14.82 -6.49
N ASP A 35 -7.34 -13.49 -6.51
CA ASP A 35 -6.86 -12.65 -7.61
C ASP A 35 -6.61 -11.22 -7.13
N HIS A 36 -5.90 -10.44 -7.93
CA HIS A 36 -5.68 -9.02 -7.69
C HIS A 36 -5.58 -8.24 -9.00
N TRP A 37 -6.01 -6.98 -8.96
CA TRP A 37 -5.99 -6.08 -10.10
C TRP A 37 -5.47 -4.72 -9.69
N ARG A 38 -4.85 -4.04 -10.65
CA ARG A 38 -4.37 -2.67 -10.52
C ARG A 38 -4.92 -1.84 -11.66
N ILE A 39 -5.50 -0.70 -11.32
CA ILE A 39 -6.04 0.26 -12.28
C ILE A 39 -5.56 1.66 -11.92
N SER A 40 -5.46 2.55 -12.92
CA SER A 40 -5.29 3.96 -12.64
C SER A 40 -6.48 4.51 -11.86
N THR A 41 -6.19 5.28 -10.82
CA THR A 41 -7.20 6.01 -10.07
C THR A 41 -7.74 7.13 -10.95
N ALA A 42 -9.03 7.07 -11.25
CA ALA A 42 -9.77 8.12 -11.94
C ALA A 42 -10.86 8.63 -11.00
N ALA A 43 -10.59 9.76 -10.34
CA ALA A 43 -11.48 10.31 -9.31
C ALA A 43 -12.82 10.84 -9.86
N ASP A 44 -12.92 10.98 -11.17
CA ASP A 44 -14.10 11.35 -11.95
C ASP A 44 -14.85 10.14 -12.53
N ARG A 45 -14.31 8.92 -12.37
CA ARG A 45 -14.99 7.69 -12.82
C ARG A 45 -16.30 7.51 -12.05
N THR A 46 -17.37 7.31 -12.82
CA THR A 46 -18.72 7.10 -12.28
C THR A 46 -18.86 5.73 -11.61
N SER A 47 -19.91 5.58 -10.79
CA SER A 47 -20.28 4.31 -10.14
C SER A 47 -20.55 3.21 -11.17
N ASP A 48 -21.27 3.54 -12.24
CA ASP A 48 -21.60 2.59 -13.32
C ASP A 48 -20.34 2.10 -14.05
N GLU A 49 -19.43 3.01 -14.43
CA GLU A 49 -18.16 2.64 -15.07
C GLU A 49 -17.29 1.76 -14.17
N PHE A 50 -17.21 2.11 -12.88
CA PHE A 50 -16.41 1.34 -11.95
C PHE A 50 -17.06 -0.02 -11.62
N ALA A 51 -18.39 -0.10 -11.54
CA ALA A 51 -19.12 -1.36 -11.41
C ALA A 51 -18.86 -2.30 -12.60
N VAL A 52 -18.82 -1.78 -13.83
CA VAL A 52 -18.47 -2.58 -15.02
C VAL A 52 -17.05 -3.14 -14.91
N LEU A 53 -16.08 -2.35 -14.43
CA LEU A 53 -14.72 -2.84 -14.21
C LEU A 53 -14.68 -3.95 -13.15
N LEU A 54 -15.32 -3.73 -12.00
CA LEU A 54 -15.38 -4.72 -10.92
C LEU A 54 -16.07 -6.01 -11.38
N GLN A 55 -17.20 -5.89 -12.06
CA GLN A 55 -17.91 -7.04 -12.62
C GLN A 55 -17.05 -7.79 -13.66
N GLY A 56 -16.28 -7.06 -14.48
CA GLY A 56 -15.32 -7.65 -15.41
C GLY A 56 -14.23 -8.45 -14.71
N PHE A 57 -13.64 -7.90 -13.65
CA PHE A 57 -12.63 -8.58 -12.84
C PHE A 57 -13.18 -9.84 -12.16
N LEU A 58 -14.36 -9.75 -11.53
CA LEU A 58 -15.02 -10.91 -10.93
C LEU A 58 -15.33 -11.98 -11.99
N ALA A 59 -15.78 -11.58 -13.18
CA ALA A 59 -16.09 -12.50 -14.26
C ALA A 59 -14.86 -13.27 -14.79
N LEU A 60 -13.65 -12.70 -14.75
CA LEU A 60 -12.41 -13.42 -15.07
C LEU A 60 -12.19 -14.63 -14.14
N ARG A 61 -12.73 -14.55 -12.92
CA ARG A 61 -12.73 -15.62 -11.91
C ARG A 61 -14.03 -16.42 -11.87
N ARG A 62 -14.93 -16.20 -12.82
CA ARG A 62 -16.29 -16.78 -12.88
C ARG A 62 -17.17 -16.43 -11.68
N ASN A 63 -16.90 -15.29 -11.06
CA ASN A 63 -17.67 -14.72 -9.97
C ASN A 63 -18.49 -13.52 -10.46
N SER A 64 -19.38 -13.05 -9.59
CA SER A 64 -20.25 -11.90 -9.77
C SER A 64 -20.38 -11.13 -8.47
N PHE A 65 -21.06 -9.97 -8.49
CA PHE A 65 -21.39 -9.25 -7.26
C PHE A 65 -22.16 -10.09 -6.25
N ALA A 66 -22.97 -11.07 -6.71
CA ALA A 66 -23.74 -11.95 -5.84
C ALA A 66 -22.88 -12.93 -5.02
N ASP A 67 -21.59 -13.10 -5.38
CA ASP A 67 -20.64 -13.97 -4.69
C ASP A 67 -19.80 -13.20 -3.63
N LEU A 68 -20.00 -11.89 -3.53
CA LEU A 68 -19.34 -11.06 -2.51
C LEU A 68 -20.15 -11.05 -1.22
N ASP A 69 -19.45 -11.18 -0.09
CA ASP A 69 -19.99 -11.06 1.27
C ASP A 69 -19.55 -9.74 1.93
N GLY A 70 -18.58 -9.04 1.35
CA GLY A 70 -18.04 -7.81 1.92
C GLY A 70 -17.16 -7.02 0.95
N ILE A 71 -17.08 -5.72 1.20
CA ILE A 71 -16.09 -4.81 0.63
C ILE A 71 -15.40 -4.09 1.78
N VAL A 72 -14.07 -4.02 1.74
CA VAL A 72 -13.27 -3.23 2.67
C VAL A 72 -12.37 -2.26 1.90
N VAL A 73 -12.28 -1.01 2.35
CA VAL A 73 -11.68 0.09 1.59
C VAL A 73 -10.67 0.88 2.43
N SER A 74 -9.46 1.01 1.91
CA SER A 74 -8.52 2.09 2.21
C SER A 74 -8.62 3.11 1.06
N SER A 75 -8.69 4.40 1.36
CA SER A 75 -8.76 5.42 0.29
C SER A 75 -8.16 6.75 0.73
N GLY A 76 -7.20 7.24 -0.06
CA GLY A 76 -6.75 8.63 -0.02
C GLY A 76 -7.55 9.57 -0.91
N VAL A 77 -8.58 9.06 -1.59
CA VAL A 77 -9.33 9.78 -2.63
C VAL A 77 -10.84 9.76 -2.32
N PRO A 78 -11.38 10.79 -1.64
CA PRO A 78 -12.76 10.79 -1.14
C PRO A 78 -13.83 10.53 -2.20
N ARG A 79 -13.58 10.96 -3.45
CA ARG A 79 -14.51 10.70 -4.57
C ARG A 79 -14.60 9.22 -4.91
N VAL A 80 -13.49 8.49 -4.88
CA VAL A 80 -13.48 7.04 -5.12
C VAL A 80 -14.23 6.31 -4.01
N THR A 81 -14.09 6.77 -2.76
CA THR A 81 -14.86 6.23 -1.63
C THR A 81 -16.37 6.42 -1.84
N ALA A 82 -16.80 7.61 -2.26
CA ALA A 82 -18.20 7.86 -2.58
C ALA A 82 -18.72 6.95 -3.72
N THR A 83 -17.92 6.78 -4.77
CA THR A 83 -18.23 5.87 -5.88
C THR A 83 -18.40 4.42 -5.40
N LEU A 84 -17.51 3.91 -4.55
CA LEU A 84 -17.61 2.55 -4.01
C LEU A 84 -18.83 2.35 -3.10
N ARG A 85 -19.20 3.37 -2.30
CA ARG A 85 -20.43 3.36 -1.51
C ARG A 85 -21.68 3.29 -2.40
N GLU A 86 -21.71 4.06 -3.49
CA GLU A 86 -22.82 4.04 -4.45
C GLU A 86 -22.94 2.69 -5.19
N ILE A 87 -21.81 2.08 -5.57
CA ILE A 87 -21.82 0.72 -6.16
C ILE A 87 -22.44 -0.27 -5.18
N ALA A 88 -22.05 -0.20 -3.90
CA ALA A 88 -22.59 -1.10 -2.89
C ALA A 88 -24.10 -0.90 -2.70
N GLU A 89 -24.58 0.35 -2.60
CA GLU A 89 -26.02 0.65 -2.51
C GLU A 89 -26.83 0.11 -3.70
N ARG A 90 -26.26 0.12 -4.91
CA ARG A 90 -26.98 -0.25 -6.14
C ARG A 90 -26.86 -1.73 -6.50
N HIS A 91 -25.79 -2.41 -6.09
CA HIS A 91 -25.44 -3.76 -6.57
C HIS A 91 -25.19 -4.79 -5.47
N LEU A 92 -25.14 -4.40 -4.20
CA LEU A 92 -24.83 -5.27 -3.07
C LEU A 92 -25.84 -5.08 -1.93
N ASP A 93 -25.92 -6.07 -1.04
CA ASP A 93 -26.84 -6.06 0.10
C ASP A 93 -26.17 -5.62 1.42
N PHE A 94 -24.98 -5.02 1.34
CA PHE A 94 -24.19 -4.58 2.49
C PHE A 94 -23.42 -3.30 2.21
N GLU A 95 -23.09 -2.56 3.27
CA GLU A 95 -22.26 -1.36 3.17
C GLU A 95 -20.75 -1.71 3.16
N PRO A 96 -19.91 -0.98 2.40
CA PRO A 96 -18.47 -1.14 2.48
C PRO A 96 -17.91 -0.69 3.83
N ILE A 97 -17.00 -1.47 4.40
CA ILE A 97 -16.20 -1.06 5.56
C ILE A 97 -15.07 -0.16 5.04
N VAL A 98 -15.12 1.13 5.37
CA VAL A 98 -14.07 2.09 4.97
C VAL A 98 -13.23 2.44 6.18
N ILE A 99 -11.90 2.36 6.08
CA ILE A 99 -10.99 2.78 7.17
C ILE A 99 -11.13 4.29 7.37
N GLU A 100 -11.97 4.66 8.33
CA GLU A 100 -12.33 6.02 8.74
C GLU A 100 -12.45 6.06 10.27
N PRO A 101 -12.47 7.25 10.90
CA PRO A 101 -12.64 7.36 12.35
C PRO A 101 -13.88 6.61 12.85
N GLY A 102 -13.68 5.64 13.74
CA GLY A 102 -14.73 4.80 14.32
C GLY A 102 -14.68 3.32 13.92
N VAL A 103 -13.95 2.98 12.85
CA VAL A 103 -13.74 1.57 12.46
C VAL A 103 -12.80 0.86 13.42
N ARG A 104 -13.10 -0.41 13.74
CA ARG A 104 -12.26 -1.24 14.61
C ARG A 104 -11.02 -1.70 13.85
N THR A 105 -9.94 -0.93 13.93
CA THR A 105 -8.65 -1.25 13.29
C THR A 105 -7.85 -2.27 14.10
N GLY A 106 -8.01 -2.27 15.43
CA GLY A 106 -7.25 -3.15 16.34
C GLY A 106 -5.81 -2.70 16.59
N ILE A 107 -5.40 -1.53 16.08
CA ILE A 107 -4.11 -0.90 16.33
C ILE A 107 -4.32 0.46 17.00
N ARG A 108 -3.51 0.77 18.03
CA ARG A 108 -3.50 2.11 18.64
C ARG A 108 -2.65 3.05 17.79
N ILE A 109 -3.13 4.26 17.54
CA ILE A 109 -2.41 5.29 16.78
C ILE A 109 -1.90 6.35 17.75
N ASP A 110 -0.58 6.55 17.79
CA ASP A 110 0.11 7.49 18.67
C ASP A 110 0.58 8.74 17.90
N TYR A 111 -0.35 9.31 17.15
CA TYR A 111 -0.22 10.65 16.55
C TYR A 111 -0.91 11.67 17.45
N ASP A 112 -0.42 12.91 17.46
CA ASP A 112 -1.11 14.04 18.10
C ASP A 112 -2.56 14.17 17.60
N ASN A 113 -2.75 13.96 16.29
CA ASN A 113 -4.06 13.85 15.67
C ASN A 113 -4.18 12.53 14.90
N PRO A 114 -4.76 11.47 15.50
CA PRO A 114 -4.90 10.16 14.85
C PRO A 114 -5.68 10.17 13.53
N LYS A 115 -6.51 11.19 13.29
CA LYS A 115 -7.32 11.32 12.06
C LYS A 115 -6.50 11.72 10.83
N GLU A 116 -5.25 12.15 11.01
CA GLU A 116 -4.38 12.59 9.92
C GLU A 116 -3.57 11.44 9.31
N VAL A 117 -3.57 10.26 9.93
CA VAL A 117 -2.89 9.09 9.38
C VAL A 117 -3.68 8.55 8.20
N GLY A 118 -2.98 8.30 7.08
CA GLY A 118 -3.56 7.70 5.89
C GLY A 118 -4.13 6.30 6.18
N ALA A 119 -5.26 5.98 5.54
CA ALA A 119 -5.91 4.68 5.68
C ALA A 119 -5.02 3.52 5.22
N ASP A 120 -4.21 3.75 4.18
CA ASP A 120 -3.21 2.83 3.64
C ASP A 120 -2.11 2.54 4.65
N ARG A 121 -1.57 3.58 5.30
CA ARG A 121 -0.57 3.47 6.37
C ARG A 121 -1.10 2.69 7.58
N ILE A 122 -2.37 2.88 7.93
CA ILE A 122 -3.04 2.09 8.99
C ILE A 122 -3.15 0.61 8.56
N ALA A 123 -3.60 0.34 7.33
CA ALA A 123 -3.71 -1.03 6.81
C ALA A 123 -2.34 -1.72 6.77
N ASN A 124 -1.32 -1.04 6.25
CA ASN A 124 0.07 -1.51 6.22
C ASN A 124 0.58 -1.89 7.61
N ALA A 125 0.34 -1.04 8.61
CA ALA A 125 0.77 -1.30 9.98
C ALA A 125 0.06 -2.51 10.62
N ILE A 126 -1.24 -2.66 10.37
CA ILE A 126 -2.01 -3.83 10.84
C ILE A 126 -1.47 -5.11 10.20
N GLY A 127 -1.26 -5.09 8.88
CA GLY A 127 -0.74 -6.25 8.15
C GLY A 127 0.67 -6.62 8.60
N ALA A 128 1.55 -5.63 8.75
CA ALA A 128 2.94 -5.85 9.16
C ALA A 128 3.03 -6.42 10.58
N PHE A 129 2.24 -5.89 11.51
CA PHE A 129 2.24 -6.39 12.89
C PHE A 129 1.65 -7.80 13.00
N ASP A 130 0.64 -8.15 12.20
CA ASP A 130 0.09 -9.50 12.17
C ASP A 130 1.12 -10.54 11.68
N LEU A 131 1.96 -10.18 10.71
CA LEU A 131 2.96 -11.10 10.14
C LEU A 131 4.24 -11.20 10.97
N TYR A 132 4.74 -10.07 11.47
CA TYR A 132 6.09 -9.98 12.05
C TYR A 132 6.10 -9.58 13.52
N GLY A 133 4.95 -9.21 14.09
CA GLY A 133 4.91 -8.58 15.41
C GLY A 133 5.56 -7.20 15.38
N GLY A 134 6.17 -6.80 16.50
CA GLY A 134 6.90 -5.55 16.60
C GLY A 134 8.16 -5.68 17.47
N PRO A 135 9.05 -4.67 17.42
CA PRO A 135 8.91 -3.46 16.63
C PRO A 135 9.21 -3.71 15.14
N THR A 136 8.44 -3.05 14.26
CA THR A 136 8.48 -3.27 12.81
C THR A 136 8.45 -1.94 12.06
N ILE A 137 9.20 -1.83 10.96
CA ILE A 137 9.20 -0.69 10.06
C ILE A 137 8.63 -1.11 8.71
N VAL A 138 7.68 -0.34 8.19
CA VAL A 138 7.12 -0.54 6.83
C VAL A 138 7.60 0.57 5.92
N ALA A 139 8.42 0.21 4.92
CA ALA A 139 8.83 1.09 3.83
C ALA A 139 7.89 0.92 2.62
N ASP A 140 7.00 1.88 2.37
CA ASP A 140 6.08 1.83 1.22
C ASP A 140 6.57 2.72 0.08
N PHE A 141 6.85 2.11 -1.08
CA PHE A 141 7.27 2.77 -2.32
C PHE A 141 6.06 3.03 -3.24
N GLY A 142 5.17 3.91 -2.80
CA GLY A 142 4.00 4.37 -3.54
C GLY A 142 4.18 5.75 -4.19
N THR A 143 3.08 6.51 -4.31
CA THR A 143 3.12 7.92 -4.77
C THR A 143 4.04 8.77 -3.89
N ALA A 144 4.06 8.48 -2.58
CA ALA A 144 5.08 8.93 -1.64
C ALA A 144 5.89 7.71 -1.20
N THR A 145 7.14 7.94 -0.81
CA THR A 145 7.93 6.95 -0.07
C THR A 145 7.67 7.18 1.42
N THR A 146 7.11 6.19 2.11
CA THR A 146 6.87 6.28 3.56
C THR A 146 7.73 5.28 4.33
N CYS A 147 8.05 5.58 5.58
CA CYS A 147 8.70 4.66 6.52
C CYS A 147 7.97 4.75 7.86
N ASP A 148 7.13 3.77 8.14
CA ASP A 148 6.21 3.77 9.28
C ASP A 148 6.67 2.79 10.35
N ALA A 149 6.70 3.24 11.60
CA ALA A 149 7.14 2.48 12.74
C ALA A 149 5.97 1.99 13.59
N ILE A 150 6.00 0.70 13.90
CA ILE A 150 5.09 0.01 14.81
C ILE A 150 5.89 -0.47 16.01
N SER A 151 5.41 -0.19 17.22
CA SER A 151 6.07 -0.62 18.47
C SER A 151 5.96 -2.13 18.71
N ALA A 152 6.72 -2.64 19.68
CA ALA A 152 6.62 -4.02 20.15
C ALA A 152 5.20 -4.44 20.60
N ASP A 153 4.44 -3.48 21.13
CA ASP A 153 3.06 -3.71 21.61
C ASP A 153 2.00 -3.49 20.53
N GLY A 154 2.39 -3.30 19.27
CA GLY A 154 1.46 -3.06 18.17
C GLY A 154 0.82 -1.67 18.24
N VAL A 155 1.61 -0.65 18.55
CA VAL A 155 1.19 0.75 18.48
C VAL A 155 1.80 1.39 17.24
N TYR A 156 0.99 2.03 16.41
CA TYR A 156 1.48 2.88 15.33
C TYR A 156 2.10 4.14 15.93
N LEU A 157 3.43 4.23 15.90
CA LEU A 157 4.19 5.32 16.52
C LEU A 157 4.37 6.51 15.58
N GLY A 158 4.23 6.27 14.28
CA GLY A 158 4.42 7.27 13.25
C GLY A 158 5.45 6.92 12.24
N GLY A 159 6.10 7.91 11.63
CA GLY A 159 7.05 7.64 10.57
C GLY A 159 7.50 8.87 9.81
N ALA A 160 8.11 8.62 8.67
CA ALA A 160 8.56 9.64 7.72
C ALA A 160 7.80 9.53 6.39
N ILE A 161 7.58 10.67 5.74
CA ILE A 161 7.02 10.76 4.38
C ILE A 161 8.00 11.57 3.53
N ALA A 162 8.43 10.98 2.41
CA ALA A 162 9.28 11.60 1.41
C ALA A 162 8.59 11.57 0.03
N PRO A 163 8.98 12.44 -0.91
CA PRO A 163 8.51 12.35 -2.28
C PRO A 163 8.80 10.96 -2.87
N GLY A 164 7.82 10.34 -3.53
CA GLY A 164 8.00 9.04 -4.17
C GLY A 164 8.99 9.09 -5.33
N ILE A 165 9.39 7.91 -5.80
CA ILE A 165 10.42 7.76 -6.82
C ILE A 165 9.98 8.37 -8.15
N GLU A 166 8.78 8.00 -8.63
CA GLU A 166 8.23 8.54 -9.87
C GLU A 166 8.00 10.05 -9.78
N VAL A 167 7.45 10.53 -8.65
CA VAL A 167 7.25 11.97 -8.39
C VAL A 167 8.58 12.73 -8.44
N SER A 168 9.64 12.16 -7.86
CA SER A 168 10.97 12.77 -7.86
C SER A 168 11.58 12.80 -9.26
N MET A 169 11.38 11.74 -10.04
CA MET A 169 11.84 11.67 -11.43
C MET A 169 11.07 12.65 -12.32
N ASP A 170 9.75 12.73 -12.19
CA ASP A 170 8.92 13.69 -12.91
C ASP A 170 9.32 15.13 -12.59
N ALA A 171 9.60 15.43 -11.32
CA ALA A 171 10.09 16.74 -10.91
C ALA A 171 11.48 17.06 -11.52
N LEU A 172 12.38 16.08 -11.58
CA LEU A 172 13.70 16.23 -12.18
C LEU A 172 13.61 16.53 -13.68
N VAL A 173 12.80 15.76 -14.41
CA VAL A 173 12.59 15.94 -15.85
C VAL A 173 11.85 17.24 -16.14
N GLY A 174 10.83 17.58 -15.35
CA GLY A 174 10.02 18.78 -15.54
C GLY A 174 10.75 20.09 -15.26
N ARG A 175 11.80 20.07 -14.43
CA ARG A 175 12.55 21.29 -14.04
C ARG A 175 13.93 21.42 -14.67
N ALA A 176 14.52 20.33 -15.18
CA ALA A 176 15.85 20.38 -15.78
C ALA A 176 15.76 20.38 -17.32
N ALA A 177 16.10 21.52 -17.94
CA ALA A 177 15.92 21.75 -19.38
C ALA A 177 16.61 20.73 -20.31
N ALA A 178 17.66 20.04 -19.83
CA ALA A 178 18.44 19.09 -20.63
C ALA A 178 18.19 17.61 -20.24
N LEU A 179 17.40 17.34 -19.21
CA LEU A 179 17.11 15.97 -18.78
C LEU A 179 15.82 15.47 -19.46
N ARG A 180 15.82 14.19 -19.81
CA ARG A 180 14.69 13.52 -20.46
C ARG A 180 14.13 12.47 -19.52
N ALA A 181 12.86 12.12 -19.71
CA ALA A 181 12.28 10.95 -19.07
C ALA A 181 13.09 9.71 -19.41
N VAL A 182 13.35 8.89 -18.39
CA VAL A 182 14.07 7.63 -18.51
C VAL A 182 13.24 6.52 -17.89
N GLU A 183 13.27 5.36 -18.53
CA GLU A 183 12.73 4.14 -17.91
C GLU A 183 13.54 3.84 -16.65
N LEU A 184 12.84 3.62 -15.54
CA LEU A 184 13.47 3.29 -14.27
C LEU A 184 13.82 1.80 -14.23
N ARG A 185 15.11 1.50 -14.07
CA ARG A 185 15.64 0.13 -13.97
C ARG A 185 16.95 0.13 -13.18
N ALA A 186 17.34 -1.05 -12.71
CA ALA A 186 18.60 -1.25 -12.02
C ALA A 186 19.79 -0.82 -12.92
N PRO A 187 20.64 0.12 -12.47
CA PRO A 187 21.83 0.50 -13.21
C PRO A 187 22.94 -0.55 -13.04
N ARG A 188 23.85 -0.63 -14.01
CA ARG A 188 25.00 -1.56 -13.98
C ARG A 188 26.02 -1.24 -12.88
N SER A 189 26.05 0.00 -12.41
CA SER A 189 26.97 0.51 -11.39
C SER A 189 26.40 1.78 -10.77
N VAL A 190 26.80 2.10 -9.53
CA VAL A 190 26.51 3.38 -8.87
C VAL A 190 27.09 4.56 -9.68
N LEU A 191 28.25 4.39 -10.29
CA LEU A 191 28.88 5.45 -11.09
C LEU A 191 28.41 5.38 -12.54
N GLY A 192 27.30 6.06 -12.85
CA GLY A 192 26.74 6.15 -14.19
C GLY A 192 27.73 6.72 -15.21
N LYS A 193 27.75 6.16 -16.42
CA LYS A 193 28.62 6.59 -17.55
C LYS A 193 27.84 7.32 -18.64
N SER A 194 26.57 7.61 -18.40
CA SER A 194 25.72 8.46 -19.24
C SER A 194 24.69 9.17 -18.35
N THR A 195 24.06 10.22 -18.87
CA THR A 195 22.98 10.92 -18.15
C THR A 195 21.87 9.97 -17.72
N VAL A 196 21.48 9.03 -18.58
CA VAL A 196 20.45 8.01 -18.27
C VAL A 196 20.89 7.14 -17.10
N GLU A 197 22.11 6.61 -17.16
CA GLU A 197 22.65 5.78 -16.07
C GLU A 197 22.84 6.56 -14.77
N SER A 198 23.21 7.85 -14.84
CA SER A 198 23.34 8.70 -13.66
C SER A 198 22.00 9.00 -13.01
N ILE A 199 20.93 9.22 -13.79
CA ILE A 199 19.57 9.37 -13.26
C ILE A 199 19.10 8.06 -12.63
N GLN A 200 19.27 6.93 -13.33
CA GLN A 200 18.89 5.60 -12.81
C GLN A 200 19.64 5.27 -11.52
N SER A 201 20.94 5.58 -11.44
CA SER A 201 21.73 5.42 -10.23
C SER A 201 21.24 6.28 -9.08
N GLY A 202 21.02 7.57 -9.33
CA GLY A 202 20.49 8.49 -8.32
C GLY A 202 19.11 8.06 -7.81
N ALA A 203 18.24 7.53 -8.68
CA ALA A 203 16.94 7.01 -8.28
C ALA A 203 17.09 5.72 -7.46
N VAL A 204 17.73 4.68 -8.00
CA VAL A 204 17.77 3.36 -7.35
C VAL A 204 18.59 3.38 -6.06
N TYR A 205 19.87 3.78 -6.13
CA TYR A 205 20.73 3.81 -4.93
C TYR A 205 20.37 4.94 -3.98
N GLY A 206 19.90 6.08 -4.50
CA GLY A 206 19.52 7.22 -3.66
C GLY A 206 18.29 6.93 -2.80
N PHE A 207 17.26 6.29 -3.36
CA PHE A 207 16.09 5.89 -2.58
C PHE A 207 16.37 4.74 -1.62
N ALA A 208 17.18 3.75 -2.02
CA ALA A 208 17.63 2.70 -1.11
C ALA A 208 18.39 3.30 0.09
N ALA A 209 19.36 4.20 -0.16
CA ALA A 209 20.11 4.88 0.90
C ALA A 209 19.24 5.80 1.76
N GLN A 210 18.22 6.44 1.16
CA GLN A 210 17.24 7.23 1.91
C GLN A 210 16.47 6.36 2.90
N VAL A 211 15.94 5.21 2.46
CA VAL A 211 15.21 4.28 3.32
C VAL A 211 16.12 3.69 4.39
N ASP A 212 17.33 3.27 4.03
CA ASP A 212 18.32 2.75 5.00
C ASP A 212 18.60 3.79 6.10
N GLY A 213 18.86 5.04 5.71
CA GLY A 213 19.12 6.12 6.66
C GLY A 213 17.91 6.50 7.52
N LEU A 214 16.68 6.35 7.02
CA LEU A 214 15.47 6.53 7.81
C LEU A 214 15.29 5.38 8.81
N CYS A 215 15.50 4.14 8.38
CA CYS A 215 15.44 2.97 9.25
C CYS A 215 16.45 3.07 10.39
N ASP A 216 17.71 3.41 10.11
CA ASP A 216 18.75 3.57 11.14
C ASP A 216 18.37 4.63 12.20
N ARG A 217 17.67 5.70 11.79
CA ARG A 217 17.21 6.75 12.72
C ARG A 217 16.04 6.27 13.56
N ILE A 218 15.08 5.57 12.95
CA ILE A 218 13.94 4.99 13.67
C ILE A 218 14.45 3.94 14.69
N GLU A 219 15.37 3.08 14.29
CA GLU A 219 15.96 2.08 15.19
C GLU A 219 16.82 2.69 16.30
N ALA A 220 17.40 3.88 16.10
CA ALA A 220 18.08 4.60 17.17
C ALA A 220 17.10 5.03 18.28
N GLU A 221 15.81 5.18 17.97
CA GLU A 221 14.74 5.52 18.92
C GLU A 221 14.06 4.27 19.50
N LEU A 222 13.90 3.20 18.70
CA LEU A 222 13.09 2.02 19.05
C LEU A 222 13.88 0.75 19.35
N GLY A 223 15.17 0.71 18.99
CA GLY A 223 15.96 -0.52 18.94
C GLY A 223 15.79 -1.26 17.61
N THR A 224 16.34 -2.48 17.54
CA THR A 224 16.29 -3.33 16.34
C THR A 224 14.85 -3.62 15.94
N CYS A 225 14.51 -3.34 14.68
CA CYS A 225 13.18 -3.56 14.12
C CYS A 225 13.25 -4.57 12.96
N THR A 226 12.17 -5.31 12.74
CA THR A 226 12.00 -5.99 11.44
C THR A 226 11.65 -4.95 10.39
N VAL A 227 12.37 -4.93 9.28
CA VAL A 227 12.12 -3.95 8.21
C VAL A 227 11.53 -4.64 6.98
N ILE A 228 10.33 -4.22 6.59
CA ILE A 228 9.65 -4.71 5.40
C ILE A 228 9.47 -3.62 4.37
N SER A 229 9.30 -4.02 3.11
CA SER A 229 8.98 -3.13 2.01
C SER A 229 7.71 -3.54 1.28
N THR A 230 6.98 -2.55 0.78
CA THR A 230 5.82 -2.73 -0.08
C THR A 230 5.71 -1.61 -1.11
N GLY A 231 4.66 -1.61 -1.92
CA GLY A 231 4.44 -0.64 -2.97
C GLY A 231 5.01 -1.06 -4.33
N GLY A 232 4.61 -0.34 -5.37
CA GLY A 232 4.81 -0.75 -6.77
C GLY A 232 6.28 -0.82 -7.21
N LEU A 233 7.19 -0.15 -6.50
CA LEU A 233 8.61 -0.10 -6.81
C LEU A 233 9.49 -0.85 -5.79
N ALA A 234 8.89 -1.56 -4.83
CA ALA A 234 9.64 -2.29 -3.81
C ALA A 234 10.62 -3.30 -4.41
N GLU A 235 10.18 -4.13 -5.35
CA GLU A 235 11.03 -5.15 -5.99
C GLU A 235 12.26 -4.55 -6.69
N LEU A 236 12.16 -3.32 -7.17
CA LEU A 236 13.27 -2.64 -7.83
C LEU A 236 14.29 -2.07 -6.85
N ILE A 237 13.84 -1.57 -5.70
CA ILE A 237 14.67 -0.81 -4.75
C ILE A 237 15.26 -1.71 -3.67
N THR A 238 14.46 -2.65 -3.14
CA THR A 238 14.85 -3.51 -2.03
C THR A 238 16.19 -4.24 -2.23
N PRO A 239 16.54 -4.76 -3.42
CA PRO A 239 17.85 -5.39 -3.64
C PRO A 239 19.07 -4.50 -3.39
N PHE A 240 18.87 -3.18 -3.31
CA PHE A 240 19.92 -2.17 -3.10
C PHE A 240 19.91 -1.55 -1.70
N SER A 241 18.95 -1.95 -0.84
CA SER A 241 18.87 -1.55 0.56
C SER A 241 19.63 -2.54 1.44
N ALA A 242 20.33 -2.02 2.45
CA ALA A 242 20.97 -2.83 3.47
C ALA A 242 20.04 -3.17 4.65
N ARG A 243 18.92 -2.45 4.80
CA ARG A 243 18.03 -2.58 5.95
C ARG A 243 16.80 -3.44 5.71
N ILE A 244 16.24 -3.45 4.50
CA ILE A 244 15.00 -4.18 4.20
C ILE A 244 15.25 -5.70 4.21
N GLU A 245 14.45 -6.41 5.00
CA GLU A 245 14.54 -7.87 5.17
C GLU A 245 13.49 -8.63 4.33
N HIS A 246 12.30 -8.04 4.16
CA HIS A 246 11.18 -8.67 3.47
C HIS A 246 10.53 -7.74 2.43
N ILE A 247 10.02 -8.34 1.36
CA ILE A 247 9.17 -7.67 0.37
C ILE A 247 7.78 -8.28 0.50
N GLU A 248 6.80 -7.47 0.87
CA GLU A 248 5.42 -7.89 1.08
C GLU A 248 4.47 -7.08 0.17
N PRO A 249 4.30 -7.47 -1.11
CA PRO A 249 3.55 -6.70 -2.10
C PRO A 249 2.05 -6.53 -1.77
N TRP A 250 1.52 -7.42 -0.92
CA TRP A 250 0.09 -7.50 -0.61
C TRP A 250 -0.24 -7.08 0.83
N ILE A 251 0.71 -6.47 1.55
CA ILE A 251 0.55 -6.13 2.97
C ILE A 251 -0.65 -5.21 3.23
N THR A 252 -0.92 -4.26 2.32
CA THR A 252 -2.07 -3.35 2.42
C THR A 252 -3.39 -4.11 2.29
N LEU A 253 -3.48 -5.02 1.31
CA LEU A 253 -4.67 -5.85 1.09
C LEU A 253 -4.89 -6.83 2.25
N HIS A 254 -3.82 -7.38 2.81
CA HIS A 254 -3.85 -8.22 4.00
C HIS A 254 -4.35 -7.44 5.22
N GLY A 255 -3.82 -6.25 5.46
CA GLY A 255 -4.28 -5.36 6.52
C GLY A 255 -5.77 -5.02 6.37
N LEU A 256 -6.23 -4.75 5.15
CA LEU A 256 -7.64 -4.52 4.85
C LEU A 256 -8.52 -5.74 5.16
N ARG A 257 -8.09 -6.95 4.79
CA ARG A 257 -8.80 -8.19 5.18
C ARG A 257 -8.92 -8.32 6.70
N LEU A 258 -7.84 -8.04 7.44
CA LEU A 258 -7.86 -8.09 8.91
C LEU A 258 -8.80 -7.04 9.52
N VAL A 259 -8.89 -5.84 8.92
CA VAL A 259 -9.89 -4.84 9.32
C VAL A 259 -11.29 -5.35 9.07
N HIS A 260 -11.57 -5.96 7.92
CA HIS A 260 -12.88 -6.53 7.63
C HIS A 260 -13.29 -7.57 8.69
N GLU A 261 -12.42 -8.53 8.99
CA GLU A 261 -12.67 -9.60 9.99
C GLU A 261 -13.00 -9.06 11.39
N LYS A 262 -12.46 -7.89 11.76
CA LYS A 262 -12.75 -7.24 13.05
C LYS A 262 -14.09 -6.51 13.06
N ASN A 263 -14.71 -6.26 11.91
CA ASN A 263 -15.88 -5.40 11.79
C ASN A 263 -17.16 -6.13 11.37
N VAL A 264 -17.07 -7.40 10.97
CA VAL A 264 -18.21 -8.31 10.74
C VAL A 264 -18.60 -9.12 11.97
#